data_AF-A0A934JCJ3-F1
#
_entry.id   AF-A0A934JCJ3-F1
#
_cell.length_a   1.000
_cell.length_b   1.000
_cell.length_c   1.000
_cell.angle_alpha   90.00
_cell.angle_beta   90.00
_cell.angle_gamma   90.00
#
_symmetry.space_group_name_H-M   'P 1'
#
loop_
_entity.id
_entity.type
_entity.pdbx_description
1 polymer ?
#
loop_
_entity_poly.entity_id
_entity_poly.type
_entity_poly.pdbx_seq_one_letter_code
_entity_poly.pdbx_strand_id
1 'polypeptide(L)' 'MNKYVFYIVLSVFLILFCLGAIILSYWDILQLKTGAINSEVKKPSLITLLPFFSGLLIGSINLPISIYRYNKNKSKSGSI' A
#
# COMPACT_ATOMS: atom_id res chain seq x y z
N MET A 1 -15.25 -17.22 -4.77
CA MET A 1 -14.87 -16.06 -3.92
C MET A 1 -15.54 -14.81 -4.47
N ASN A 2 -16.28 -14.04 -3.67
CA ASN A 2 -17.00 -12.87 -4.17
C ASN A 2 -15.99 -11.81 -4.66
N LYS A 3 -16.13 -11.32 -5.90
CA LYS A 3 -15.17 -10.40 -6.53
C LYS A 3 -14.87 -9.15 -5.69
N TYR A 4 -15.86 -8.66 -4.94
CA TYR A 4 -15.68 -7.51 -4.05
C TYR A 4 -14.82 -7.82 -2.83
N VAL A 5 -14.90 -9.05 -2.28
CA VAL A 5 -14.03 -9.48 -1.18
C VAL A 5 -12.59 -9.55 -1.68
N PHE A 6 -12.37 -10.03 -2.90
CA PHE A 6 -11.04 -10.02 -3.52
C PHE A 6 -10.47 -8.59 -3.64
N TYR A 7 -11.26 -7.61 -4.10
CA TYR A 7 -10.81 -6.21 -4.19
C TYR A 7 -10.50 -5.58 -2.83
N ILE A 8 -11.26 -5.92 -1.78
CA ILE A 8 -10.98 -5.47 -0.41
C ILE A 8 -9.65 -6.05 0.08
N VAL A 9 -9.47 -7.37 -0.03
CA VAL A 9 -8.23 -8.05 0.38
C VAL A 9 -7.02 -7.51 -0.39
N LEU A 10 -7.17 -7.32 -1.69
CA LEU A 10 -6.10 -6.77 -2.54
C LEU A 10 -5.75 -5.33 -2.15
N SER A 11 -6.75 -4.49 -1.83
CA SER A 11 -6.50 -3.11 -1.38
C SER A 11 -5.78 -3.07 -0.04
N VAL A 12 -6.20 -3.90 0.92
CA VAL A 12 -5.52 -4.02 2.23
C VAL A 12 -4.08 -4.50 2.05
N PHE A 13 -3.87 -5.52 1.20
CA PHE A 13 -2.54 -6.02 0.89
C PHE A 13 -1.65 -4.94 0.27
N LEU A 14 -2.15 -4.17 -0.70
CA LEU A 14 -1.43 -3.06 -1.33
C LEU A 14 -1.00 -1.99 -0.32
N ILE A 15 -1.90 -1.61 0.60
CA ILE A 15 -1.61 -0.64 1.66
C ILE A 15 -0.50 -1.17 2.59
N LEU A 16 -0.65 -2.40 3.09
CA LEU A 16 0.32 -3.01 3.99
C LEU A 16 1.69 -3.20 3.32
N PHE A 17 1.70 -3.63 2.06
CA PHE A 17 2.91 -3.81 1.29
C PHE A 17 3.66 -2.48 1.08
N CYS A 18 2.93 -1.42 0.70
CA CYS A 18 3.54 -0.10 0.54
C CYS A 18 4.08 0.46 1.86
N LEU A 19 3.34 0.30 2.96
CA LEU A 19 3.81 0.71 4.30
C LEU A 19 5.06 -0.06 4.72
N GLY A 20 5.06 -1.38 4.55
CA GLY A 20 6.21 -2.23 4.87
C GLY A 20 7.45 -1.84 4.07
N ALA A 21 7.30 -1.55 2.77
CA ALA A 21 8.40 -1.12 1.92
C ALA A 21 8.96 0.26 2.32
N ILE A 22 8.10 1.20 2.72
CA ILE A 22 8.54 2.51 3.24
C ILE A 22 9.32 2.34 4.54
N ILE A 23 8.81 1.53 5.48
CA ILE A 23 9.48 1.27 6.76
C ILE A 23 10.83 0.58 6.54
N LEU A 24 10.90 -0.44 5.69
CA LEU A 24 12.15 -1.13 5.36
C LEU A 24 13.16 -0.19 4.69
N SER A 25 12.70 0.66 3.76
CA SER A 25 13.56 1.66 3.12
C SER A 25 14.09 2.67 4.14
N TYR A 26 13.23 3.13 5.05
CA TYR A 26 13.64 4.04 6.13
C TYR A 26 14.63 3.39 7.11
N TRP A 27 14.38 2.13 7.45
CA TRP A 27 15.28 1.33 8.28
C TRP A 27 16.67 1.17 7.63
N ASP A 28 16.73 0.85 6.34
CA ASP A 28 18.01 0.71 5.61
C ASP A 28 18.81 2.03 5.55
N ILE A 29 18.13 3.18 5.50
CA ILE A 29 18.77 4.50 5.54
C ILE A 29 19.33 4.83 6.92
N LEU A 30 18.60 4.43 7.98
CA LEU A 30 19.00 4.68 9.36
C LEU A 30 20.14 3.76 9.81
N GLN A 31 20.36 2.63 9.13
CA GLN A 31 21.56 1.84 9.38
C GLN A 31 22.78 2.67 8.99
N LEU A 32 23.54 3.09 10.01
CA LEU A 32 24.88 3.65 9.84
C LEU A 32 25.68 2.67 8.99
N LYS A 33 25.85 2.96 7.70
CA LYS A 33 26.69 2.17 6.80
C LYS A 33 28.14 2.35 7.27
N THR A 34 28.54 1.51 8.21
CA THR A 34 29.86 1.48 8.86
C THR A 34 31.02 1.11 7.91
N GLY A 35 30.80 1.15 6.59
CA GLY A 35 31.68 0.53 5.59
C GLY A 35 32.50 1.45 4.69
N ALA A 36 32.27 2.77 4.64
CA ALA A 36 33.12 3.63 3.80
C ALA A 36 33.02 5.10 4.21
N ILE A 37 34.17 5.67 4.56
CA ILE A 37 34.38 7.06 5.01
C ILE A 37 33.88 8.10 3.98
N ASN A 38 33.61 7.68 2.72
CA ASN A 38 33.17 8.53 1.61
C ASN A 38 31.83 8.11 0.98
N SER A 39 31.04 7.22 1.61
CA SER A 39 29.73 6.84 1.05
C SER A 39 28.70 7.92 1.35
N GLU A 40 28.44 8.78 0.37
CA GLU A 40 27.28 9.68 0.37
C GLU A 40 26.04 8.86 0.73
N VAL A 41 25.35 9.28 1.80
CA VAL A 41 24.05 8.72 2.17
C VAL A 41 23.12 8.97 0.98
N LYS A 42 22.94 7.96 0.12
CA LYS A 42 21.94 7.97 -0.94
C LYS A 42 20.58 8.06 -0.28
N LYS A 43 20.12 9.30 -0.06
CA LYS A 43 18.74 9.57 0.32
C LYS A 43 17.86 8.98 -0.77
N PRO A 44 16.78 8.26 -0.41
CA PRO A 44 15.85 7.76 -1.39
C PRO A 44 15.31 8.97 -2.15
N SER A 45 15.46 8.96 -3.46
CA SER A 45 14.93 10.04 -4.29
C SER A 45 13.41 10.07 -4.15
N LEU A 46 12.82 11.27 -4.16
CA LEU A 46 11.36 11.43 -4.18
C LEU A 46 10.72 10.64 -5.33
N ILE A 47 11.45 10.45 -6.43
CA ILE A 47 11.05 9.64 -7.58
C ILE A 47 10.91 8.16 -7.21
N THR A 48 11.73 7.65 -6.29
CA THR A 48 11.68 6.26 -5.81
C THR A 48 10.54 6.03 -4.83
N LEU A 49 10.09 7.08 -4.10
CA LEU A 49 8.95 7.00 -3.18
C LEU A 49 7.59 7.15 -3.88
N LEU A 50 7.54 7.82 -5.03
CA LEU A 50 6.34 8.05 -5.85
C LEU A 50 5.45 6.79 -6.05
N PRO A 51 6.00 5.62 -6.45
CA PRO A 51 5.20 4.40 -6.62
C PRO A 51 4.58 3.88 -5.30
N PHE A 52 5.23 4.10 -4.16
CA PHE A 52 4.68 3.68 -2.87
C PHE A 52 3.54 4.60 -2.41
N PHE A 53 3.67 5.90 -2.66
CA PHE A 53 2.60 6.87 -2.41
C PHE A 53 1.40 6.64 -3.33
N SER A 54 1.63 6.34 -4.61
CA SER A 54 0.53 6.04 -5.54
C SER A 54 -0.19 4.73 -5.15
N GLY A 55 0.55 3.70 -4.73
CA GLY A 55 -0.02 2.46 -4.20
C GLY A 55 -0.88 2.68 -2.96
N LEU A 56 -0.42 3.52 -2.02
CA LEU A 56 -1.19 3.93 -0.84
C LEU A 56 -2.47 4.69 -1.20
N LEU A 57 -2.40 5.65 -2.12
CA LEU A 57 -3.57 6.40 -2.56
C LEU A 57 -4.60 5.50 -3.27
N ILE A 58 -4.14 4.66 -4.20
CA ILE A 58 -5.01 3.73 -4.94
C ILE A 58 -5.67 2.74 -3.99
N GLY A 59 -4.90 2.14 -3.07
CA GLY A 59 -5.44 1.23 -2.06
C GLY A 59 -6.47 1.91 -1.16
N SER A 60 -6.18 3.13 -0.70
CA SER A 60 -7.06 3.90 0.20
C SER A 60 -8.35 4.35 -0.46
N ILE A 61 -8.33 4.66 -1.77
CA ILE A 61 -9.53 5.02 -2.53
C ILE A 61 -10.35 3.78 -2.90
N ASN A 62 -9.68 2.68 -3.30
CA ASN A 62 -10.37 1.46 -3.73
C ASN A 62 -11.05 0.71 -2.57
N LEU A 63 -10.53 0.82 -1.35
CA LEU A 63 -11.07 0.15 -0.18
C LEU A 63 -12.52 0.59 0.17
N PRO A 64 -12.85 1.87 0.37
CA PRO A 64 -14.22 2.31 0.65
C PRO A 64 -15.17 2.04 -0.53
N ILE A 65 -14.70 2.21 -1.77
CA ILE A 65 -15.49 1.91 -2.98
C ILE A 65 -15.86 0.41 -3.02
N SER A 66 -14.90 -0.46 -2.70
CA SER A 66 -15.11 -1.91 -2.71
C SER A 66 -16.03 -2.36 -1.57
N ILE A 67 -15.92 -1.75 -0.38
CA ILE A 67 -16.85 -1.97 0.74
C ILE A 67 -18.27 -1.53 0.37
N TYR A 68 -18.42 -0.33 -0.21
CA TYR A 68 -19.73 0.17 -0.65
C TYR A 68 -20.37 -0.78 -1.67
N ARG A 69 -19.61 -1.21 -2.68
CA ARG A 69 -20.08 -2.16 -3.70
C ARG A 69 -20.42 -3.53 -3.11
N TYR A 70 -19.65 -4.03 -2.14
CA TYR A 70 -19.94 -5.27 -1.43
C TYR A 70 -21.28 -5.18 -0.68
N ASN A 71 -21.48 -4.12 0.11
CA ASN A 71 -22.73 -3.90 0.86
C ASN A 71 -23.94 -3.76 -0.07
N LYS A 72 -23.80 -3.00 -1.18
CA LYS A 72 -24.87 -2.84 -2.17
C LYS A 72 -25.27 -4.18 -2.82
N ASN A 73 -24.30 -5.03 -3.16
CA ASN A 73 -24.59 -6.35 -3.71
C ASN A 73 -25.21 -7.30 -2.70
N LYS A 74 -24.79 -7.23 -1.43
CA LYS A 74 -25.40 -8.00 -0.34
C LYS A 74 -26.87 -7.61 -0.14
N SER A 75 -27.17 -6.30 -0.11
CA SER A 75 -28.56 -5.82 0.00
C SER A 75 -29.44 -6.20 -1.19
N LYS A 76 -28.91 -6.17 -2.42
CA LYS A 76 -29.66 -6.63 -3.60
C LYS A 76 -29.96 -8.14 -3.57
N SER A 77 -29.11 -8.93 -2.94
CA SER A 77 -29.29 -10.39 -2.85
C SER A 77 -30.25 -10.83 -1.74
N GLY A 78 -30.64 -9.93 -0.81
CA GLY A 78 -31.58 -10.19 0.28
C GLY A 78 -32.98 -9.61 0.07
N SER A 79 -33.28 -9.11 -1.14
CA SER A 79 -34.59 -8.58 -1.54
C SER A 79 -35.35 -9.61 -2.39
N ILE A 80 -35.50 -10.83 -1.86
CA ILE A 80 -36.40 -11.86 -2.40
C ILE A 80 -37.48 -12.11 -1.34
#